data_AF-A0A3D5W8A7-F1
#
_entry.id   AF-A0A3D5W8A7-F1
#
_cell.length_a   1.000
_cell.length_b   1.000
_cell.length_c   1.000
_cell.angle_alpha   90.00
_cell.angle_beta   90.00
_cell.angle_gamma   90.00
#
_symmetry.space_group_name_H-M   'P 1'
#
loop_
_entity.id
_entity.type
_entity.pdbx_description
1 polymer ?
#
loop_
_entity_poly.entity_id
_entity_poly.type
_entity_poly.pdbx_seq_one_letter_code
_entity_poly.pdbx_strand_id
1 'polypeptide(L)'
;IVLFTATGVGNGSTFRTIAMVFNAEQAGPVLGWTSAVAAYGAFFIPKVFGEQINATTPEYALYGFAIFYAVCLVLNWWFYLRPNAYVKNP
;
A
#
# COMPACT_ATOMS: atom_id res chain seq x y z
N ILE A 1 9.93 17.49 2.08
CA ILE A 1 11.02 16.51 1.81
C ILE A 1 10.70 15.17 2.44
N VAL A 2 10.61 15.07 3.77
CA VAL A 2 10.32 13.80 4.48
C VAL A 2 9.08 13.06 3.94
N LEU A 3 7.96 13.76 3.72
CA LEU A 3 6.74 13.16 3.15
C LEU A 3 7.01 12.54 1.77
N PHE A 4 7.62 13.29 0.85
CA PHE A 4 7.91 12.81 -0.50
C PHE A 4 8.91 11.66 -0.51
N THR A 5 9.94 11.72 0.34
CA THR A 5 10.92 10.66 0.49
C THR A 5 10.27 9.39 1.04
N ALA A 6 9.48 9.49 2.11
CA ALA A 6 8.80 8.34 2.71
C ALA A 6 7.82 7.67 1.73
N THR A 7 6.99 8.46 1.05
CA THR A 7 6.06 7.95 0.03
C THR A 7 6.81 7.32 -1.15
N GLY A 8 7.90 7.94 -1.61
CA GLY A 8 8.74 7.41 -2.69
C GLY A 8 9.38 6.07 -2.33
N VAL A 9 9.94 5.95 -1.14
CA VAL A 9 10.54 4.70 -0.65
C VAL A 9 9.49 3.59 -0.54
N GLY A 10 8.31 3.87 0.03
CA GLY A 10 7.25 2.87 0.19
C GLY A 10 6.69 2.35 -1.14
N ASN A 11 6.49 3.24 -2.12
CA ASN A 11 6.06 2.83 -3.46
C ASN A 11 7.14 2.00 -4.16
N GLY A 12 8.40 2.48 -4.13
CA GLY A 12 9.52 1.79 -4.76
C GLY A 12 9.80 0.40 -4.16
N SER A 13 9.69 0.26 -2.84
CA SER A 13 9.86 -1.05 -2.18
C SER A 13 8.79 -2.03 -2.61
N THR A 14 7.53 -1.60 -2.70
CA THR A 14 6.40 -2.47 -3.08
C THR A 14 6.52 -2.95 -4.52
N PHE A 15 6.82 -2.04 -5.46
CA PHE A 15 7.00 -2.40 -6.87
C PHE A 15 8.20 -3.32 -7.10
N ARG A 16 9.30 -3.09 -6.38
CA ARG A 16 10.47 -3.97 -6.42
C ARG A 16 10.13 -5.37 -5.90
N THR A 17 9.38 -5.48 -4.81
CA THR A 17 8.95 -6.78 -4.28
C THR A 17 8.11 -7.54 -5.30
N ILE A 18 7.17 -6.90 -5.99
CA ILE A 18 6.37 -7.56 -7.05
C ILE A 18 7.29 -8.11 -8.15
N ALA A 19 8.28 -7.33 -8.61
CA ALA A 19 9.22 -7.77 -9.64
C ALA A 19 10.13 -8.92 -9.20
N MET A 20 10.42 -9.06 -7.90
CA MET A 20 11.27 -10.12 -7.36
C MET A 20 10.51 -11.40 -7.01
N VAL A 21 9.22 -11.30 -6.65
CA VAL A 21 8.39 -12.44 -6.21
C VAL A 21 7.83 -13.22 -7.40
N PHE A 22 7.54 -12.56 -8.52
CA PHE A 22 6.90 -13.17 -9.70
C PHE A 22 7.92 -13.45 -10.82
N ASN A 23 7.64 -14.49 -11.61
CA ASN A 23 8.42 -14.79 -12.83
C ASN A 23 8.31 -13.65 -13.85
N ALA A 24 9.32 -13.47 -14.71
CA ALA A 24 9.41 -12.34 -15.65
C ALA A 24 8.16 -12.18 -16.55
N GLU A 25 7.56 -13.28 -17.00
CA GLU A 25 6.34 -13.26 -17.82
C GLU A 25 5.09 -12.77 -17.04
N GLN A 26 5.06 -12.99 -15.73
CA GLN A 26 3.92 -12.62 -14.86
C GLN A 26 4.12 -11.26 -14.19
N ALA A 27 5.37 -10.83 -13.99
CA ALA A 27 5.71 -9.60 -13.30
C ALA A 27 5.05 -8.39 -13.97
N GLY A 28 5.11 -8.27 -15.30
CA GLY A 28 4.49 -7.17 -16.05
C GLY A 28 2.96 -7.09 -15.88
N PRO A 29 2.21 -8.17 -16.17
CA PRO A 29 0.76 -8.21 -15.96
C PRO A 29 0.32 -7.96 -14.51
N VAL A 30 1.00 -8.58 -13.54
CA VAL A 30 0.69 -8.40 -12.11
C VAL A 30 0.97 -6.97 -11.65
N LEU A 31 2.10 -6.40 -12.08
CA LEU A 31 2.43 -5.00 -11.82
C LEU A 31 1.39 -4.04 -12.40
N GLY A 32 0.95 -4.27 -13.65
CA GLY A 32 -0.06 -3.44 -14.30
C GLY A 32 -1.41 -3.48 -13.57
N TRP A 33 -1.89 -4.69 -13.24
CA TRP A 33 -3.16 -4.85 -12.54
C TRP A 33 -3.13 -4.27 -11.13
N THR A 34 -2.08 -4.54 -10.35
CA THR A 34 -1.92 -3.98 -9.00
C THR A 34 -1.80 -2.46 -9.03
N SER A 35 -1.12 -1.88 -10.01
CA SER A 35 -1.04 -0.43 -10.20
C SER A 35 -2.40 0.19 -10.53
N ALA A 36 -3.22 -0.49 -11.33
CA ALA A 36 -4.58 -0.01 -11.65
C ALA A 36 -5.47 0.03 -10.40
N VAL A 37 -5.40 -1.00 -9.54
CA VAL A 37 -6.11 -1.02 -8.26
C VAL A 37 -5.57 0.07 -7.32
N ALA A 38 -4.26 0.25 -7.25
CA ALA A 38 -3.64 1.29 -6.43
C ALA A 38 -4.05 2.71 -6.87
N ALA A 39 -4.18 2.96 -8.18
CA ALA A 39 -4.61 4.24 -8.73
C ALA A 39 -6.03 4.62 -8.29
N TYR A 40 -6.92 3.65 -8.06
CA TYR A 40 -8.26 3.91 -7.51
C TYR A 40 -8.21 4.57 -6.12
N GLY A 41 -7.15 4.32 -5.34
CA GLY A 41 -6.91 4.96 -4.05
C GLY A 41 -6.83 6.49 -4.13
N ALA A 42 -6.32 7.04 -5.24
CA ALA A 42 -6.23 8.49 -5.45
C ALA A 42 -7.60 9.17 -5.59
N PHE A 43 -8.63 8.43 -5.99
CA PHE A 43 -10.02 8.90 -6.00
C PHE A 43 -10.72 8.63 -4.67
N PHE A 44 -10.52 7.44 -4.10
CA PHE A 44 -11.22 7.01 -2.88
C PHE A 44 -10.82 7.82 -1.65
N ILE A 45 -9.52 8.08 -1.43
CA ILE A 45 -9.02 8.76 -0.24
C ILE A 45 -9.58 10.19 -0.12
N PRO A 46 -9.48 11.06 -1.15
CA PRO A 46 -10.04 12.42 -1.07
C PRO A 46 -11.55 12.43 -0.92
N LYS A 47 -12.26 11.46 -1.53
CA LYS A 47 -13.72 11.35 -1.41
C LYS A 47 -14.15 11.06 0.03
N VAL A 48 -13.59 10.01 0.64
CA VAL A 48 -13.92 9.63 2.03
C VAL A 48 -13.53 10.75 3.00
N PHE A 49 -12.36 11.35 2.81
CA PHE A 49 -11.91 12.45 3.65
C PHE A 49 -12.84 13.67 3.53
N GLY A 50 -13.25 14.02 2.30
CA GLY A 50 -14.20 15.10 2.04
C GLY A 50 -15.59 14.84 2.63
N GLU A 51 -16.11 13.61 2.54
CA GLU A 51 -17.38 13.22 3.15
C GLU A 51 -17.34 13.39 4.69
N GLN A 52 -16.27 12.96 5.34
CA GLN A 52 -16.11 13.09 6.79
C GLN A 52 -15.89 14.54 7.26
N ILE A 53 -15.26 15.39 6.43
CA ILE A 53 -15.19 16.84 6.69
C ILE A 53 -16.59 17.46 6.67
N ASN A 54 -17.41 17.13 5.67
CA ASN A 54 -18.79 17.63 5.60
C ASN A 54 -19.65 17.12 6.76
N ALA A 55 -19.39 15.90 7.24
CA ALA A 55 -20.02 15.34 8.43
C ALA A 55 -19.51 15.93 9.76
N THR A 56 -18.54 16.86 9.73
CA THR A 56 -17.88 17.45 10.92
C THR A 56 -17.14 16.43 11.79
N THR A 57 -16.78 15.26 11.24
CA THR A 57 -16.08 14.19 11.96
C THR A 57 -14.86 13.66 11.18
N PRO A 58 -13.88 14.52 10.86
CA PRO A 58 -12.73 14.16 10.04
C PRO A 58 -11.81 13.12 10.72
N GLU A 59 -11.83 13.03 12.05
CA GLU A 59 -11.04 12.04 12.78
C GLU A 59 -11.35 10.59 12.38
N TYR A 60 -12.59 10.27 12.03
CA TYR A 60 -12.96 8.90 11.63
C TYR A 60 -12.30 8.49 10.32
N ALA A 61 -12.12 9.41 9.37
CA ALA A 61 -11.35 9.13 8.16
C ALA A 61 -9.88 8.85 8.49
N LEU A 62 -9.29 9.63 9.40
CA LEU A 62 -7.90 9.46 9.82
C LEU A 62 -7.68 8.13 10.56
N TYR A 63 -8.61 7.75 11.45
CA TYR A 63 -8.57 6.43 12.10
C TYR A 63 -8.71 5.30 11.08
N GLY A 64 -9.60 5.44 10.10
CA GLY A 64 -9.73 4.48 9.01
C GLY A 64 -8.43 4.30 8.21
N PHE A 65 -7.78 5.41 7.84
CA PHE A 65 -6.49 5.35 7.15
C PHE A 65 -5.38 4.73 8.02
N ALA A 66 -5.33 5.08 9.32
CA ALA A 66 -4.36 4.51 10.25
C ALA A 66 -4.52 2.99 10.41
N ILE A 67 -5.77 2.51 10.54
CA ILE A 67 -6.07 1.07 10.60
C ILE A 67 -5.63 0.38 9.30
N PHE A 68 -5.93 0.97 8.14
CA PHE A 68 -5.50 0.42 6.85
C PHE A 68 -3.97 0.27 6.78
N TYR A 69 -3.21 1.31 7.17
CA TYR A 69 -1.75 1.23 7.21
C TYR A 69 -1.25 0.17 8.21
N ALA A 70 -1.87 0.05 9.39
CA ALA A 70 -1.53 -0.99 10.36
C ALA A 70 -1.74 -2.40 9.79
N VAL A 71 -2.86 -2.62 9.07
CA VAL A 71 -3.11 -3.88 8.36
C VAL A 71 -2.04 -4.14 7.30
N CYS A 72 -1.68 -3.14 6.50
CA CYS A 72 -0.60 -3.27 5.50
C CYS A 72 0.75 -3.63 6.14
N LEU A 73 1.08 -3.06 7.30
CA LEU A 73 2.30 -3.40 8.05
C LEU A 73 2.27 -4.85 8.54
N VAL A 74 1.13 -5.29 9.10
CA VAL A 74 0.95 -6.67 9.56
C VAL A 74 1.06 -7.65 8.40
N LEU A 75 0.46 -7.34 7.25
CA LEU A 75 0.55 -8.17 6.04
C LEU A 75 2.00 -8.25 5.55
N ASN A 76 2.69 -7.12 5.44
CA ASN A 76 4.10 -7.13 5.04
C ASN A 76 4.95 -7.97 6.00
N TRP A 77 4.73 -7.81 7.30
CA TRP A 77 5.43 -8.59 8.31
C TRP A 77 5.15 -10.10 8.17
N TRP A 78 3.87 -10.47 8.03
CA TRP A 78 3.44 -11.87 7.96
C TRP A 78 3.95 -12.60 6.72
N PHE A 79 3.93 -11.94 5.55
CA PHE A 79 4.30 -12.55 4.28
C PHE A 79 5.79 -12.45 3.94
N TYR A 80 6.48 -11.39 4.38
CA TYR A 80 7.87 -11.12 3.96
C TYR A 80 8.91 -11.15 5.10
N LEU A 81 8.56 -10.80 6.35
CA LEU A 81 9.55 -10.65 7.44
C LEU A 81 9.49 -11.73 8.53
N ARG A 82 8.42 -12.54 8.58
CA ARG A 82 8.25 -13.59 9.60
C ARG A 82 9.39 -14.64 9.49
N PRO A 83 9.88 -15.22 10.60
CA PRO A 83 10.97 -16.22 10.61
C PRO A 83 10.74 -17.47 9.72
N ASN A 84 9.49 -17.75 9.34
CA ASN A 84 9.07 -18.83 8.43
C ASN A 84 8.35 -18.30 7.17
N ALA A 85 8.64 -17.06 6.74
CA ALA A 85 8.03 -16.47 5.56
C ALA A 85 8.37 -17.26 4.29
N TYR A 86 7.34 -17.49 3.45
CA TYR A 86 7.40 -18.33 2.24
C TYR A 86 8.32 -17.72 1.16
N VAL A 87 8.53 -16.41 1.20
CA VAL A 87 9.46 -15.68 0.33
C VAL A 87 10.34 -14.80 1.21
N LYS A 88 11.61 -15.19 1.39
CA LYS A 88 12.61 -14.35 2.06
C LYS A 88 13.03 -13.24 1.11
N ASN A 89 12.68 -12.01 1.44
CA ASN A 89 13.33 -10.84 0.85
C ASN A 89 14.82 -10.88 1.28
N PRO A 90 15.80 -10.82 0.36
CA PRO A 90 17.22 -10.81 0.71
C PRO A 90 17.60 -9.61 1.58
#